data_AF-A0A1G1YPC2-F1
#
_entry.id   AF-A0A1G1YPC2-F1
#
_cell.length_a   1.000
_cell.length_b   1.000
_cell.length_c   1.000
_cell.angle_alpha   90.00
_cell.angle_beta   90.00
_cell.angle_gamma   90.00
#
_symmetry.space_group_name_H-M   'P 1'
#
loop_
_entity.id
_entity.type
_entity.pdbx_description
1 polymer ?
#
loop_
_entity_poly.entity_id
_entity_poly.type
_entity_poly.pdbx_seq_one_letter_code
_entity_poly.pdbx_strand_id
1 'polypeptide(L)'
;MKKILAAITLILLFLPVFTAAQEIPPVYLTLFYGQGCPHCAKEKIFLASLQKEFPNLKIRELEIWYNSDNAKKMAETAKFLNINAGGIPLTIICQDSIIGYADDQTTGERIKSIVKRYETIGCVDAVGEIIGEEVKTNQPNGQENKEPINITLPFFGQIDARSLSLPVLTVAIGAVDGFNPCAMWVLIFLISLLLGMEDKKKMWLLGSAFILASAFVYFLFMSAWLNFFLFIGFISLVRIGIGLVAIGSGGYHLREWWVNKDGVCQVAGAEKKQKIMAQLRRVTEQKSFWLALIGIIALAFAVNLLELVCSAGLPAIYTQTLSLANLSPLAYYSYLLLYILIFMLDDILVFAIAMTTLRIKGISAKYSRWS
;
A
#
# COMPACT_ATOMS: atom_id res chain seq x y z
N MET A 1 -16.56 74.58 -26.33
CA MET A 1 -16.77 73.34 -25.55
C MET A 1 -16.25 72.08 -26.26
N LYS A 2 -16.65 71.79 -27.52
CA LYS A 2 -16.18 70.58 -28.24
C LYS A 2 -14.64 70.44 -28.38
N LYS A 3 -13.92 71.55 -28.60
CA LYS A 3 -12.44 71.54 -28.71
C LYS A 3 -11.71 71.26 -27.38
N ILE A 4 -12.29 71.70 -26.26
CA ILE A 4 -11.76 71.45 -24.91
C ILE A 4 -12.01 69.99 -24.53
N LEU A 5 -13.19 69.46 -24.87
CA LEU A 5 -13.52 68.06 -24.63
C LEU A 5 -12.56 67.12 -25.39
N ALA A 6 -12.26 67.42 -26.65
CA ALA A 6 -11.31 66.66 -27.48
C ALA A 6 -9.87 66.71 -26.95
N ALA A 7 -9.42 67.86 -26.42
CA ALA A 7 -8.10 67.99 -25.81
C ALA A 7 -7.98 67.15 -24.53
N ILE A 8 -9.03 67.10 -23.71
CA ILE A 8 -9.07 66.27 -22.49
C ILE A 8 -9.10 64.77 -22.84
N THR A 9 -9.81 64.38 -23.91
CA THR A 9 -9.82 62.97 -24.34
C THR A 9 -8.46 62.52 -24.87
N LEU A 10 -7.74 63.40 -25.57
CA LEU A 10 -6.40 63.11 -26.08
C LEU A 10 -5.36 63.01 -24.95
N ILE A 11 -5.48 63.83 -23.90
CA ILE A 11 -4.60 63.77 -22.72
C ILE A 11 -4.86 62.50 -21.90
N LEU A 12 -6.11 62.04 -21.78
CA LEU A 12 -6.43 60.77 -21.12
C LEU A 12 -5.88 59.54 -21.87
N LEU A 13 -5.71 59.62 -23.19
CA LEU A 13 -5.17 58.54 -24.03
C LEU A 13 -3.65 58.38 -23.91
N PHE A 14 -2.93 59.38 -23.39
CA PHE A 14 -1.48 59.35 -23.20
C PHE A 14 -1.03 59.27 -21.74
N LEU A 15 -1.97 59.03 -20.80
CA LEU A 15 -1.59 58.72 -19.42
C LEU A 15 -0.92 57.33 -19.40
N PRO A 16 0.35 57.22 -18.97
CA PRO A 16 0.98 55.92 -18.83
C PRO A 16 0.21 55.12 -17.79
N VAL A 17 -0.36 54.00 -18.22
CA VAL A 17 -0.92 53.01 -17.31
C VAL A 17 0.27 52.41 -16.57
N PHE A 18 0.53 52.91 -15.36
CA PHE A 18 1.42 52.24 -14.43
C PHE A 18 0.72 50.96 -13.97
N THR A 19 0.86 49.89 -14.75
CA THR A 19 0.65 48.53 -14.25
C THR A 19 1.73 48.27 -13.22
N ALA A 20 1.36 48.35 -11.94
CA ALA A 20 2.17 47.76 -10.88
C ALA A 20 2.32 46.27 -11.20
N ALA A 21 3.51 45.85 -11.62
CA ALA A 21 3.84 44.43 -11.71
C ALA A 21 3.74 43.88 -10.29
N GLN A 22 2.71 43.09 -10.01
CA GLN A 22 2.67 42.29 -8.79
C GLN A 22 3.82 41.29 -8.90
N GLU A 23 4.87 41.48 -8.11
CA GLU A 23 5.91 40.46 -7.94
C GLU A 23 5.21 39.18 -7.44
N ILE A 24 5.19 38.15 -8.29
CA ILE A 24 4.63 36.85 -7.91
C ILE A 24 5.50 36.33 -6.76
N PRO A 25 4.92 36.05 -5.58
CA PRO A 25 5.70 35.61 -4.44
C PRO A 25 6.44 34.30 -4.79
N PRO A 26 7.71 34.15 -4.36
CA PRO A 26 8.48 32.95 -4.64
C PRO A 26 7.90 31.74 -3.93
N VAL A 27 7.93 30.59 -4.60
CA VAL A 27 7.63 29.27 -4.01
C VAL A 27 8.96 28.57 -3.78
N TYR A 28 9.23 28.17 -2.55
CA TYR A 28 10.49 27.50 -2.19
C TYR A 28 10.32 26.00 -2.18
N LEU A 29 11.24 25.31 -2.85
CA LEU A 29 11.33 23.85 -2.90
C LEU A 29 12.75 23.43 -2.55
N THR A 30 12.90 22.59 -1.52
CA THR A 30 14.20 22.02 -1.13
C THR A 30 14.18 20.51 -1.28
N LEU A 31 15.07 20.00 -2.13
CA LEU A 31 15.31 18.57 -2.35
C LEU A 31 16.52 18.12 -1.55
N PHE A 32 16.31 17.26 -0.56
CA PHE A 32 17.37 16.48 0.08
C PHE A 32 17.61 15.19 -0.71
N TYR A 33 18.84 14.98 -1.18
CA TYR A 33 19.20 13.88 -2.06
C TYR A 33 20.55 13.25 -1.72
N GLY A 34 20.85 12.08 -2.30
CA GLY A 34 22.13 11.39 -2.18
C GLY A 34 22.80 11.19 -3.55
N GLN A 35 24.12 11.36 -3.65
CA GLN A 35 24.82 11.09 -4.92
C GLN A 35 24.76 9.60 -5.28
N GLY A 36 24.23 9.27 -6.46
CA GLY A 36 24.03 7.89 -6.90
C GLY A 36 22.64 7.33 -6.59
N CYS A 37 21.74 8.11 -5.97
CA CYS A 37 20.33 7.78 -5.79
C CYS A 37 19.57 7.86 -7.13
N PRO A 38 19.05 6.74 -7.68
CA PRO A 38 18.38 6.74 -8.99
C PRO A 38 17.09 7.56 -9.03
N HIS A 39 16.30 7.49 -7.95
CA HIS A 39 15.04 8.22 -7.82
C HIS A 39 15.27 9.73 -7.68
N CYS A 40 16.32 10.13 -6.97
CA CYS A 40 16.71 11.52 -6.83
C CYS A 40 17.16 12.11 -8.19
N ALA A 41 17.87 11.33 -9.00
CA ALA A 41 18.29 11.76 -10.34
C ALA A 41 17.08 12.01 -11.26
N LYS A 42 16.06 11.13 -11.21
CA LYS A 42 14.81 11.32 -11.95
C LYS A 42 14.08 12.59 -11.49
N GLU A 43 13.95 12.76 -10.18
CA GLU A 43 13.30 13.95 -9.62
C GLU A 43 14.01 15.24 -10.01
N LYS A 44 15.35 15.28 -10.00
CA LYS A 44 16.11 16.47 -10.45
C LYS A 44 15.81 16.85 -11.90
N ILE A 45 15.67 15.86 -12.79
CA ILE A 45 15.32 16.10 -14.20
C ILE A 45 13.92 16.71 -14.29
N PHE A 46 12.97 16.17 -13.55
CA PHE A 46 11.62 16.70 -13.46
C PHE A 46 11.57 18.11 -12.85
N LEU A 47 12.29 18.35 -11.76
CA LEU A 47 12.36 19.65 -11.11
C LEU A 47 12.95 20.73 -12.04
N ALA A 48 13.92 20.38 -12.89
CA ALA A 48 14.47 21.28 -13.89
C ALA A 48 13.47 21.62 -15.01
N SER A 49 12.53 20.73 -15.35
CA SER A 49 11.43 21.06 -16.28
C SER A 49 10.35 21.88 -15.58
N LEU A 50 10.03 21.55 -14.33
CA LEU A 50 9.05 22.25 -13.50
C LEU A 50 9.45 23.71 -13.25
N GLN A 51 10.72 23.99 -13.01
CA GLN A 51 11.21 25.36 -12.81
C GLN A 51 11.03 26.25 -14.06
N LYS A 52 11.00 25.66 -15.26
CA LYS A 52 10.68 26.40 -16.50
C LYS A 52 9.20 26.72 -16.60
N GLU A 53 8.34 25.86 -16.06
CA GLU A 53 6.89 26.05 -16.01
C GLU A 53 6.48 27.07 -14.94
N PHE A 54 7.20 27.10 -13.80
CA PHE A 54 6.95 28.00 -12.67
C PHE A 54 8.18 28.91 -12.40
N PRO A 55 8.28 30.10 -13.03
CA PRO A 55 9.45 30.97 -12.92
C PRO A 55 9.73 31.53 -11.51
N ASN A 56 8.69 31.57 -10.66
CA ASN A 56 8.75 31.94 -9.24
C ASN A 56 9.20 30.77 -8.34
N LEU A 57 9.34 29.55 -8.86
CA LEU A 57 9.84 28.39 -8.12
C LEU A 57 11.35 28.50 -7.90
N LYS A 58 11.75 28.49 -6.63
CA LYS A 58 13.14 28.50 -6.17
C LYS A 58 13.50 27.12 -5.64
N ILE A 59 14.31 26.41 -6.41
CA ILE A 59 14.73 25.04 -6.10
C ILE A 59 16.10 25.06 -5.43
N ARG A 60 16.20 24.42 -4.27
CA ARG A 60 17.45 24.16 -3.54
C ARG A 60 17.71 22.66 -3.53
N GLU A 61 18.94 22.26 -3.80
CA GLU A 61 19.36 20.86 -3.78
C GLU A 61 20.41 20.66 -2.68
N LEU A 62 20.13 19.80 -1.72
CA LEU A 62 21.00 19.51 -0.58
C LEU A 62 21.40 18.03 -0.62
N GLU A 63 22.66 17.78 -0.95
CA GLU A 63 23.25 16.44 -0.91
C GLU A 63 23.48 16.03 0.55
N ILE A 64 23.11 14.82 0.97
CA ILE A 64 23.18 14.39 2.38
C ILE A 64 24.11 13.19 2.65
N TRP A 65 24.52 12.41 1.64
CA TRP A 65 25.34 11.21 1.89
C TRP A 65 26.80 11.56 2.15
N TYR A 66 27.31 12.59 1.47
CA TYR A 66 28.69 13.05 1.57
C TYR A 66 28.81 14.43 2.22
N ASN A 67 27.69 15.02 2.65
CA ASN A 67 27.67 16.27 3.39
C ASN A 67 26.86 16.10 4.70
N SER A 68 27.60 15.95 5.80
CA SER A 68 27.02 15.75 7.14
C SER A 68 26.21 16.93 7.64
N ASP A 69 26.52 18.16 7.20
CA ASP A 69 25.79 19.34 7.65
C ASP A 69 24.42 19.44 6.97
N ASN A 70 24.33 19.07 5.69
CA ASN A 70 23.05 18.93 5.01
C ASN A 70 22.21 17.77 5.58
N ALA A 71 22.85 16.67 6.01
CA ALA A 71 22.15 15.59 6.71
C ALA A 71 21.56 16.07 8.06
N LYS A 72 22.29 16.90 8.80
CA LYS A 72 21.76 17.55 10.02
C LYS A 72 20.58 18.47 9.69
N LYS A 73 20.71 19.32 8.67
CA LYS A 73 19.62 20.20 8.19
C LYS A 73 18.38 19.40 7.80
N MET A 74 18.54 18.23 7.17
CA MET A 74 17.42 17.32 6.87
C MET A 74 16.74 16.82 8.15
N ALA A 75 17.52 16.41 9.14
CA ALA A 75 16.98 15.93 10.42
C ALA A 75 16.29 17.04 11.22
N GLU A 76 16.85 18.25 11.22
CA GLU A 76 16.25 19.44 11.83
C GLU A 76 14.95 19.84 11.12
N THR A 77 14.94 19.82 9.79
CA THR A 77 13.74 20.06 8.98
C THR A 77 12.65 19.04 9.27
N ALA A 78 13.03 17.76 9.37
CA ALA A 78 12.10 16.69 9.70
C ALA A 78 11.48 16.88 11.09
N LYS A 79 12.30 17.29 12.07
CA LYS A 79 11.85 17.60 13.43
C LYS A 79 10.95 18.83 13.47
N PHE A 80 11.31 19.89 12.76
CA PHE A 80 10.56 21.15 12.70
C PHE A 80 9.16 20.94 12.10
N LEU A 81 9.08 20.17 11.00
CA LEU A 81 7.81 19.85 10.33
C LEU A 81 7.05 18.69 10.99
N ASN A 82 7.61 18.08 12.05
CA ASN A 82 7.08 16.89 12.72
C ASN A 82 6.77 15.75 11.73
N ILE A 83 7.71 15.47 10.82
CA ILE A 83 7.62 14.42 9.80
C ILE A 83 8.67 13.33 10.03
N ASN A 84 8.34 12.10 9.65
CA ASN A 84 9.29 10.99 9.65
C ASN A 84 10.09 10.98 8.34
N ALA A 85 11.29 11.56 8.34
CA ALA A 85 12.19 11.58 7.19
C ALA A 85 12.97 10.26 7.04
N GLY A 86 12.25 9.18 6.70
CA GLY A 86 12.80 7.82 6.63
C GLY A 86 13.60 7.48 5.35
N GLY A 87 13.72 8.39 4.39
CA GLY A 87 14.41 8.12 3.13
C GLY A 87 14.57 9.34 2.22
N ILE A 88 15.30 9.14 1.13
CA ILE A 88 15.51 10.13 0.05
C ILE A 88 14.99 9.59 -1.29
N PRO A 89 14.63 10.47 -2.26
CA PRO A 89 14.60 11.93 -2.13
C PRO A 89 13.55 12.41 -1.12
N LEU A 90 13.88 13.43 -0.33
CA LEU A 90 12.93 14.14 0.51
C LEU A 90 12.78 15.54 -0.05
N THR A 91 11.57 15.88 -0.48
CA THR A 91 11.26 17.15 -1.11
C THR A 91 10.33 17.95 -0.22
N ILE A 92 10.78 19.12 0.21
CA ILE A 92 10.02 20.07 1.02
C ILE A 92 9.59 21.23 0.15
N ILE A 93 8.30 21.49 0.06
CA ILE A 93 7.72 22.58 -0.72
C ILE A 93 7.02 23.50 0.26
N CYS A 94 7.63 24.64 0.56
CA CYS A 94 7.22 25.55 1.63
C CYS A 94 7.09 24.80 2.98
N GLN A 95 5.91 24.29 3.33
CA GLN A 95 5.67 23.50 4.54
C GLN A 95 5.25 22.04 4.28
N ASP A 96 4.97 21.66 3.03
CA ASP A 96 4.62 20.27 2.69
C ASP A 96 5.85 19.42 2.42
N SER A 97 5.76 18.14 2.76
CA SER A 97 6.82 17.16 2.53
C SER A 97 6.37 16.01 1.62
N ILE A 98 7.26 15.59 0.72
CA ILE A 98 7.13 14.39 -0.11
C ILE A 98 8.37 13.53 0.10
N ILE A 99 8.18 12.22 0.30
CA ILE A 99 9.27 11.25 0.43
C ILE A 99 9.18 10.27 -0.74
N GLY A 100 10.27 10.13 -1.46
CA GLY A 100 10.39 9.28 -2.63
C GLY A 100 9.89 9.94 -3.92
N TYR A 101 10.37 9.43 -5.05
CA TYR A 101 9.94 9.86 -6.38
C TYR A 101 9.78 8.64 -7.29
N ALA A 102 8.55 8.36 -7.70
CA ALA A 102 8.25 7.24 -8.59
C ALA A 102 8.47 7.63 -10.05
N ASP A 103 7.65 8.56 -10.54
CA ASP A 103 7.67 9.09 -11.91
C ASP A 103 6.92 10.44 -12.00
N ASP A 104 7.00 11.05 -13.18
CA ASP A 104 6.41 12.35 -13.49
C ASP A 104 4.88 12.34 -13.43
N GLN A 105 4.23 11.21 -13.74
CA GLN A 105 2.77 11.10 -13.81
C GLN A 105 2.13 10.96 -12.42
N THR A 106 2.89 10.50 -11.42
CA THR A 106 2.41 10.25 -10.06
C THR A 106 2.99 11.27 -9.07
N THR A 107 4.26 11.11 -8.69
CA THR A 107 4.92 12.01 -7.74
C THR A 107 5.17 13.38 -8.37
N GLY A 108 5.53 13.44 -9.65
CA GLY A 108 5.72 14.70 -10.36
C GLY A 108 4.45 15.57 -10.38
N GLU A 109 3.31 15.02 -10.80
CA GLU A 109 2.02 15.72 -10.75
C GLU A 109 1.65 16.17 -9.32
N ARG A 110 2.00 15.39 -8.30
CA ARG A 110 1.82 15.80 -6.90
C ARG A 110 2.72 16.98 -6.50
N ILE A 111 3.99 16.98 -6.89
CA ILE A 111 4.90 18.13 -6.65
C ILE A 111 4.34 19.37 -7.34
N LYS A 112 3.93 19.23 -8.61
CA LYS A 112 3.36 20.31 -9.43
C LYS A 112 2.10 20.90 -8.81
N SER A 113 1.19 20.07 -8.30
CA SER A 113 -0.05 20.54 -7.67
C SER A 113 0.22 21.33 -6.39
N ILE A 114 1.21 20.90 -5.58
CA ILE A 114 1.61 21.62 -4.37
C ILE A 114 2.26 22.96 -4.71
N VAL A 115 3.15 23.00 -5.70
CA VAL A 115 3.76 24.26 -6.18
C VAL A 115 2.66 25.25 -6.60
N LYS A 116 1.73 24.81 -7.46
CA LYS A 116 0.61 25.63 -7.93
C LYS A 116 -0.28 26.14 -6.79
N ARG A 117 -0.51 25.32 -5.76
CA ARG A 117 -1.25 25.74 -4.57
C ARG A 117 -0.53 26.89 -3.88
N TYR A 118 0.76 26.78 -3.63
CA TYR A 118 1.54 27.82 -2.94
C TYR A 118 1.69 29.12 -3.73
N GLU A 119 1.54 29.11 -5.05
CA GLU A 119 1.40 30.35 -5.82
C GLU A 119 0.16 31.16 -5.42
N THR A 120 -0.92 30.47 -5.01
CA THR A 120 -2.20 31.11 -4.67
C THR A 120 -2.30 31.47 -3.18
N ILE A 121 -1.82 30.60 -2.30
CA ILE A 121 -1.97 30.78 -0.84
C ILE A 121 -0.76 31.42 -0.16
N GLY A 122 0.33 31.67 -0.90
CA GLY A 122 1.57 32.21 -0.36
C GLY A 122 2.44 31.13 0.31
N CYS A 123 3.76 31.25 0.12
CA CYS A 123 4.74 30.28 0.60
C CYS A 123 5.47 30.78 1.84
N VAL A 124 5.50 29.96 2.90
CA VAL A 124 6.43 30.12 4.02
C VAL A 124 7.56 29.12 3.83
N ASP A 125 8.78 29.63 3.68
CA ASP A 125 9.98 28.80 3.50
C ASP A 125 10.40 28.14 4.83
N ALA A 126 9.88 26.94 5.10
CA ALA A 126 10.21 26.23 6.34
C ALA A 126 11.67 25.78 6.41
N VAL A 127 12.35 25.68 5.27
CA VAL A 127 13.75 25.19 5.20
C VAL A 127 14.74 26.36 5.22
N GLY A 128 14.32 27.53 4.74
CA GLY A 128 15.13 28.75 4.67
C GLY A 128 15.80 29.12 5.99
N GLU A 129 15.04 29.10 7.09
CA GLU A 129 15.57 29.42 8.43
C GLU A 129 16.63 28.40 8.88
N ILE A 130 16.42 27.12 8.57
CA ILE A 130 17.30 26.01 8.96
C ILE A 130 18.62 26.03 8.16
N ILE A 131 18.60 26.57 6.94
CA ILE A 131 19.80 26.71 6.11
C ILE A 131 20.51 28.06 6.27
N GLY A 132 19.96 28.97 7.09
CA GLY A 132 20.55 30.28 7.40
C GLY A 132 20.23 31.37 6.38
N GLU A 133 19.13 31.27 5.63
CA GLU A 133 18.66 32.32 4.72
C GLU A 133 17.59 33.21 5.41
N GLU A 134 17.60 34.52 5.12
CA GLU A 134 16.59 35.46 5.64
C GLU A 134 15.20 35.13 5.07
N VAL A 135 14.30 34.66 5.93
CA VAL A 135 12.92 34.33 5.56
C VAL A 135 12.09 35.61 5.38
N LYS A 136 11.73 35.94 4.14
CA LYS A 136 10.69 36.95 3.86
C LYS A 136 9.33 36.28 3.96
N THR A 137 8.67 36.42 5.11
CA THR A 137 7.30 35.92 5.34
C THR A 137 6.27 36.78 4.59
N ASN A 138 5.82 36.30 3.44
CA ASN A 138 4.54 36.74 2.88
C ASN A 138 3.45 35.85 3.47
N GLN A 139 2.81 36.28 4.55
CA GLN A 139 1.63 35.60 5.10
C GLN A 139 0.38 36.00 4.33
N PRO A 140 -0.37 35.02 3.81
CA PRO A 140 -1.83 35.10 3.84
C PRO A 140 -2.37 34.21 4.97
N ASN A 141 -3.31 34.75 5.75
CA ASN A 141 -4.13 33.98 6.68
C ASN A 141 -4.88 32.88 5.91
N GLY A 142 -4.42 31.64 6.03
CA GLY A 142 -5.08 30.47 5.45
C GLY A 142 -4.87 29.26 6.36
N GLN A 143 -5.97 28.75 6.92
CA GLN A 143 -6.00 27.58 7.79
C GLN A 143 -5.35 26.36 7.11
N GLU A 144 -4.55 25.59 7.87
CA GLU A 144 -3.96 24.31 7.47
C GLU A 144 -5.04 23.33 7.00
N ASN A 145 -5.25 23.21 5.68
CA ASN A 145 -6.01 22.12 5.10
C ASN A 145 -5.03 21.04 4.59
N LYS A 146 -4.83 20.02 5.42
CA LYS A 146 -4.09 18.79 5.07
C LYS A 146 -4.94 17.94 4.11
N GLU A 147 -4.70 18.09 2.82
CA GLU A 147 -5.40 17.36 1.75
C GLU A 147 -4.65 16.08 1.28
N PRO A 148 -5.29 15.17 0.50
CA PRO A 148 -5.51 13.79 0.92
C PRO A 148 -4.69 12.69 0.21
N ILE A 149 -4.76 11.45 0.73
CA ILE A 149 -4.01 10.27 0.25
C ILE A 149 -4.96 9.44 -0.62
N ASN A 150 -4.79 9.46 -1.94
CA ASN A 150 -5.60 8.67 -2.87
C ASN A 150 -5.08 7.23 -2.99
N ILE A 151 -5.96 6.24 -2.79
CA ILE A 151 -5.69 4.82 -3.04
C ILE A 151 -6.47 4.41 -4.29
N THR A 152 -5.81 3.71 -5.21
CA THR A 152 -6.43 3.20 -6.43
C THR A 152 -6.86 1.76 -6.21
N LEU A 153 -8.16 1.49 -6.21
CA LEU A 153 -8.72 0.14 -6.10
C LEU A 153 -9.10 -0.38 -7.49
N PRO A 154 -8.80 -1.65 -7.82
CA PRO A 154 -9.30 -2.25 -9.05
C PRO A 154 -10.83 -2.29 -8.99
N PHE A 155 -11.49 -1.82 -10.05
CA PHE A 155 -12.94 -1.60 -10.21
C PHE A 155 -13.55 -0.29 -9.69
N PHE A 156 -13.00 0.37 -8.67
CA PHE A 156 -13.65 1.54 -8.05
C PHE A 156 -12.97 2.90 -8.33
N GLY A 157 -11.82 2.91 -9.01
CA GLY A 157 -11.12 4.16 -9.37
C GLY A 157 -10.32 4.76 -8.21
N GLN A 158 -10.03 6.07 -8.29
CA GLN A 158 -9.30 6.80 -7.26
C GLN A 158 -10.25 7.15 -6.12
N ILE A 159 -9.99 6.63 -4.92
CA ILE A 159 -10.76 6.95 -3.71
C ILE A 159 -9.83 7.57 -2.68
N ASP A 160 -10.25 8.69 -2.14
CA ASP A 160 -9.49 9.41 -1.12
C ASP A 160 -9.56 8.70 0.23
N ALA A 161 -8.42 8.17 0.70
CA ALA A 161 -8.32 7.42 1.95
C ALA A 161 -8.62 8.28 3.19
N ARG A 162 -8.58 9.62 3.08
CA ARG A 162 -9.02 10.55 4.14
C ARG A 162 -10.50 10.92 4.07
N SER A 163 -11.14 10.72 2.91
CA SER A 163 -12.59 10.96 2.74
C SER A 163 -13.44 9.82 3.28
N LEU A 164 -12.87 8.60 3.34
CA LEU A 164 -13.44 7.50 4.11
C LEU A 164 -13.13 7.73 5.59
N SER A 165 -14.16 7.62 6.43
CA SER A 165 -13.93 7.46 7.86
C SER A 165 -13.06 6.22 8.08
N LEU A 166 -12.14 6.28 9.05
CA LEU A 166 -11.24 5.17 9.39
C LEU A 166 -11.95 3.80 9.47
N PRO A 167 -13.19 3.68 10.00
CA PRO A 167 -13.93 2.42 9.98
C PRO A 167 -14.24 1.90 8.57
N VAL A 168 -14.64 2.77 7.63
CA VAL A 168 -14.95 2.37 6.25
C VAL A 168 -13.67 1.96 5.53
N LEU A 169 -12.57 2.69 5.76
CA LEU A 169 -11.26 2.31 5.20
C LEU A 169 -10.82 0.94 5.72
N THR A 170 -11.01 0.69 7.01
CA THR A 170 -10.69 -0.60 7.65
C THR A 170 -11.46 -1.75 7.00
N VAL A 171 -12.78 -1.57 6.83
CA VAL A 171 -13.65 -2.58 6.20
C VAL A 171 -13.27 -2.79 4.74
N ALA A 172 -13.03 -1.72 3.98
CA ALA A 172 -12.69 -1.83 2.57
C ALA A 172 -11.36 -2.57 2.35
N ILE A 173 -10.29 -2.16 3.04
CA ILE A 173 -8.98 -2.79 2.87
C ILE A 173 -9.00 -4.21 3.43
N GLY A 174 -9.59 -4.44 4.60
CA GLY A 174 -9.72 -5.79 5.17
C GLY A 174 -10.49 -6.74 4.27
N ALA A 175 -11.57 -6.28 3.64
CA ALA A 175 -12.34 -7.12 2.72
C ALA A 175 -11.56 -7.45 1.44
N VAL A 176 -10.84 -6.47 0.87
CA VAL A 176 -10.00 -6.71 -0.32
C VAL A 176 -8.84 -7.65 -0.01
N ASP A 177 -8.27 -7.56 1.19
CA ASP A 177 -7.22 -8.47 1.65
C ASP A 177 -7.75 -9.90 1.90
N GLY A 178 -8.99 -10.05 2.40
CA GLY A 178 -9.60 -11.36 2.65
C GLY A 178 -9.74 -12.20 1.37
N PHE A 179 -10.12 -11.57 0.25
CA PHE A 179 -10.20 -12.22 -1.07
C PHE A 179 -8.81 -12.48 -1.72
N ASN A 180 -7.85 -12.99 -0.94
CA ASN A 180 -6.51 -13.32 -1.40
C ASN A 180 -6.48 -14.73 -2.02
N PRO A 181 -6.00 -14.88 -3.27
CA PRO A 181 -5.90 -16.18 -3.92
C PRO A 181 -5.04 -17.18 -3.14
N CYS A 182 -4.02 -16.71 -2.39
CA CYS A 182 -3.15 -17.57 -1.59
C CYS A 182 -3.92 -18.23 -0.42
N ALA A 183 -4.78 -17.47 0.27
CA ALA A 183 -5.59 -17.97 1.39
C ALA A 183 -6.68 -18.95 0.91
N MET A 184 -7.37 -18.62 -0.18
CA MET A 184 -8.47 -19.44 -0.70
C MET A 184 -8.05 -20.88 -1.06
N TRP A 185 -6.88 -21.07 -1.70
CA TRP A 185 -6.40 -22.42 -2.04
C TRP A 185 -6.06 -23.27 -0.81
N VAL A 186 -5.51 -22.63 0.21
CA VAL A 186 -5.21 -23.29 1.48
C VAL A 186 -6.49 -23.68 2.20
N LEU A 187 -7.50 -22.80 2.20
CA LEU A 187 -8.78 -23.10 2.81
C LEU A 187 -9.44 -24.32 2.15
N ILE A 188 -9.41 -24.42 0.81
CA ILE A 188 -9.90 -25.59 0.09
C ILE A 188 -9.12 -26.85 0.49
N PHE A 189 -7.79 -26.76 0.60
CA PHE A 189 -6.96 -27.86 1.08
C PHE A 189 -7.35 -28.31 2.49
N LEU A 190 -7.52 -27.36 3.42
CA LEU A 190 -7.96 -27.64 4.79
C LEU A 190 -9.34 -28.31 4.79
N ILE A 191 -10.31 -27.75 4.06
CA ILE A 191 -11.66 -28.33 3.94
C ILE A 191 -11.57 -29.77 3.42
N SER A 192 -10.75 -30.04 2.41
CA SER A 192 -10.58 -31.39 1.84
C SER A 192 -10.03 -32.41 2.85
N LEU A 193 -9.17 -31.95 3.77
CA LEU A 193 -8.61 -32.77 4.84
C LEU A 193 -9.64 -33.00 5.95
N LEU A 194 -10.46 -31.99 6.27
CA LEU A 194 -11.45 -32.05 7.33
C LEU A 194 -12.72 -32.83 6.95
N LEU A 195 -13.16 -32.76 5.69
CA LEU A 195 -14.38 -33.42 5.21
C LEU A 195 -14.35 -34.96 5.30
N GLY A 196 -13.17 -35.56 5.43
CA GLY A 196 -13.00 -37.00 5.62
C GLY A 196 -13.17 -37.49 7.06
N MET A 197 -13.41 -36.60 8.03
CA MET A 197 -13.50 -36.97 9.44
C MET A 197 -14.93 -37.30 9.87
N GLU A 198 -15.10 -38.41 10.59
CA GLU A 198 -16.39 -38.85 11.13
C GLU A 198 -16.88 -37.97 12.29
N ASP A 199 -15.95 -37.43 13.10
CA ASP A 199 -16.28 -36.62 14.28
C ASP A 199 -16.50 -35.15 13.91
N LYS A 200 -17.78 -34.76 13.88
CA LYS A 200 -18.22 -33.39 13.59
C LYS A 200 -17.71 -32.37 14.59
N LYS A 201 -17.61 -32.71 15.89
CA LYS A 201 -17.12 -31.76 16.90
C LYS A 201 -15.64 -31.48 16.69
N LYS A 202 -14.86 -32.54 16.43
CA LYS A 202 -13.44 -32.44 16.12
C LYS A 202 -13.21 -31.63 14.84
N MET A 203 -14.05 -31.83 13.82
CA MET A 203 -14.00 -31.09 12.56
C MET A 203 -14.16 -29.58 12.74
N TRP A 204 -15.21 -29.15 13.45
CA TRP A 204 -15.45 -27.74 13.75
C TRP A 204 -14.36 -27.14 14.63
N LEU A 205 -13.88 -27.89 15.63
CA LEU A 205 -12.85 -27.44 16.55
C LEU A 205 -11.49 -27.23 15.86
N LEU A 206 -11.11 -28.14 14.96
CA LEU A 206 -9.86 -28.07 14.23
C LEU A 206 -9.89 -26.93 13.19
N GLY A 207 -11.00 -26.76 12.47
CA GLY A 207 -11.12 -25.66 11.52
C GLY A 207 -11.25 -24.29 12.17
N SER A 208 -11.97 -24.16 13.30
CA SER A 208 -12.00 -22.91 14.05
C SER A 208 -10.64 -22.59 14.68
N ALA A 209 -9.89 -23.60 15.14
CA ALA A 209 -8.53 -23.42 15.61
C ALA A 209 -7.60 -22.92 14.50
N PHE A 210 -7.75 -23.39 13.26
CA PHE A 210 -7.02 -22.85 12.11
C PHE A 210 -7.32 -21.37 11.91
N ILE A 211 -8.60 -20.99 11.80
CA ILE A 211 -9.05 -19.61 11.56
C ILE A 211 -8.56 -18.69 12.69
N LEU A 212 -8.72 -19.09 13.95
CA LEU A 212 -8.26 -18.31 15.10
C LEU A 212 -6.74 -18.18 15.15
N ALA A 213 -5.99 -19.25 14.84
CA ALA A 213 -4.54 -19.21 14.77
C ALA A 213 -4.07 -18.29 13.64
N SER A 214 -4.72 -18.34 12.47
CA SER A 214 -4.45 -17.44 11.34
C SER A 214 -4.68 -15.98 11.73
N ALA A 215 -5.86 -15.66 12.26
CA ALA A 215 -6.20 -14.32 12.74
C ALA A 215 -5.18 -13.78 13.75
N PHE A 216 -4.75 -14.63 14.69
CA PHE A 216 -3.77 -14.27 15.71
C PHE A 216 -2.38 -14.03 15.12
N VAL A 217 -1.91 -14.92 14.24
CA VAL A 217 -0.61 -14.77 13.57
C VAL A 217 -0.60 -13.50 12.72
N TYR A 218 -1.68 -13.24 11.98
CA TYR A 218 -1.82 -12.02 11.18
C TYR A 218 -1.84 -10.76 12.05
N PHE A 219 -2.54 -10.79 13.18
CA PHE A 219 -2.49 -9.72 14.19
C PHE A 219 -1.08 -9.46 14.69
N LEU A 220 -0.32 -10.52 15.01
CA LEU A 220 1.07 -10.38 15.45
C LEU A 220 1.93 -9.74 14.35
N PHE A 221 1.72 -10.10 13.09
CA PHE A 221 2.44 -9.46 11.98
C PHE A 221 2.08 -7.99 11.80
N MET A 222 0.80 -7.62 11.89
CA MET A 222 0.38 -6.22 11.76
C MET A 222 0.78 -5.35 12.96
N SER A 223 0.83 -5.93 14.16
CA SER A 223 1.19 -5.24 15.40
C SER A 223 2.70 -5.13 15.61
N ALA A 224 3.46 -6.15 15.20
CA ALA A 224 4.91 -6.08 15.15
C ALA A 224 5.29 -5.16 13.98
N TRP A 225 5.54 -3.89 14.30
CA TRP A 225 6.11 -2.86 13.42
C TRP A 225 7.53 -3.25 13.00
N LEU A 226 7.65 -4.35 12.26
CA LEU A 226 8.89 -4.79 11.66
C LEU A 226 9.40 -3.66 10.77
N ASN A 227 10.72 -3.49 10.74
CA ASN A 227 11.47 -2.64 9.83
C ASN A 227 11.09 -2.96 8.37
N PHE A 228 9.92 -2.47 7.96
CA PHE A 228 9.21 -2.78 6.72
C PHE A 228 10.07 -2.46 5.49
N PHE A 229 11.00 -1.51 5.66
CA PHE A 229 12.01 -1.15 4.68
C PHE A 229 13.05 -2.24 4.37
N LEU A 230 13.36 -3.16 5.31
CA LEU A 230 14.27 -4.29 5.04
C LEU A 230 13.59 -5.42 4.24
N PHE A 231 12.25 -5.46 4.20
CA PHE A 231 11.48 -6.53 3.55
C PHE A 231 10.99 -6.15 2.15
N ILE A 232 10.67 -4.88 1.87
CA ILE A 232 10.13 -4.44 0.56
C ILE A 232 11.01 -4.86 -0.63
N GLY A 233 12.34 -4.73 -0.51
CA GLY A 233 13.26 -5.14 -1.57
C GLY A 233 13.27 -6.65 -1.83
N PHE A 234 13.15 -7.45 -0.76
CA PHE A 234 13.09 -8.92 -0.84
C PHE A 234 11.73 -9.41 -1.35
N ILE A 235 10.63 -8.78 -0.93
CA ILE A 235 9.25 -9.12 -1.32
C ILE A 235 9.07 -9.03 -2.83
N SER A 236 9.65 -8.03 -3.49
CA SER A 236 9.53 -7.90 -4.95
C SER A 236 10.11 -9.11 -5.69
N LEU A 237 11.27 -9.62 -5.24
CA LEU A 237 11.92 -10.78 -5.85
C LEU A 237 11.11 -12.07 -5.60
N VAL A 238 10.61 -12.26 -4.38
CA VAL A 238 9.77 -13.42 -4.04
C VAL A 238 8.44 -13.38 -4.78
N ARG A 239 7.80 -12.21 -4.92
CA ARG A 239 6.55 -12.03 -5.67
C ARG A 239 6.74 -12.36 -7.16
N ILE A 240 7.83 -11.90 -7.77
CA ILE A 240 8.18 -12.29 -9.15
C ILE A 240 8.39 -13.81 -9.24
N GLY A 241 9.08 -14.41 -8.28
CA GLY A 241 9.28 -15.86 -8.20
C GLY A 241 7.96 -16.63 -8.16
N ILE A 242 7.05 -16.27 -7.24
CA ILE A 242 5.71 -16.90 -7.13
C ILE A 242 4.91 -16.68 -8.42
N GLY A 243 4.95 -15.48 -8.99
CA GLY A 243 4.31 -15.16 -10.26
C GLY A 243 4.80 -16.02 -11.43
N LEU A 244 6.11 -16.22 -11.54
CA LEU A 244 6.71 -17.11 -12.55
C LEU A 244 6.30 -18.56 -12.35
N VAL A 245 6.26 -19.04 -11.11
CA VAL A 245 5.79 -20.40 -10.78
C VAL A 245 4.31 -20.55 -11.13
N ALA A 246 3.47 -19.55 -10.83
CA ALA A 246 2.05 -19.56 -11.17
C ALA A 246 1.80 -19.52 -12.69
N ILE A 247 2.56 -18.71 -13.43
CA ILE A 247 2.49 -18.69 -14.90
C ILE A 247 2.97 -20.02 -15.48
N GLY A 248 4.06 -20.57 -14.95
CA GLY A 248 4.59 -21.87 -15.36
C GLY A 248 3.62 -23.03 -15.10
N SER A 249 3.02 -23.06 -13.90
CA SER A 249 2.02 -24.08 -13.55
C SER A 249 0.74 -23.92 -14.35
N GLY A 250 0.25 -22.69 -14.53
CA GLY A 250 -0.89 -22.37 -15.38
C GLY A 250 -0.66 -22.79 -16.83
N GLY A 251 0.50 -22.46 -17.40
CA GLY A 251 0.89 -22.87 -18.76
C GLY A 251 1.04 -24.37 -18.91
N TYR A 252 1.60 -25.06 -17.91
CA TYR A 252 1.67 -26.52 -17.87
C TYR A 252 0.27 -27.14 -17.89
N HIS A 253 -0.64 -26.69 -17.04
CA HIS A 253 -2.01 -27.22 -16.98
C HIS A 253 -2.80 -26.92 -18.25
N LEU A 254 -2.61 -25.75 -18.86
CA LEU A 254 -3.25 -25.41 -20.13
C LEU A 254 -2.74 -26.28 -21.29
N ARG A 255 -1.43 -26.55 -21.31
CA ARG A 255 -0.81 -27.48 -22.27
C ARG A 255 -1.31 -28.91 -22.05
N GLU A 256 -1.39 -29.37 -20.80
CA GLU A 256 -1.90 -30.69 -20.44
C GLU A 256 -3.36 -30.86 -20.88
N TRP A 257 -4.20 -29.84 -20.67
CA TRP A 257 -5.60 -29.83 -21.13
C TRP A 257 -5.71 -29.99 -22.66
N TRP A 258 -4.80 -29.37 -23.43
CA TRP A 258 -4.84 -29.44 -24.89
C TRP A 258 -4.25 -30.76 -25.44
N VAL A 259 -3.19 -31.28 -24.81
CA VAL A 259 -2.46 -32.47 -25.26
C VAL A 259 -3.17 -33.76 -24.81
N ASN A 260 -3.77 -33.77 -23.62
CA ASN A 260 -4.33 -34.96 -22.98
C ASN A 260 -5.86 -35.03 -23.15
N LYS A 261 -6.32 -35.23 -24.40
CA LYS A 261 -7.73 -35.17 -24.82
C LYS A 261 -8.67 -36.21 -24.18
N ASP A 262 -8.12 -37.25 -23.56
CA ASP A 262 -8.89 -38.35 -22.97
C ASP A 262 -9.35 -38.04 -21.53
N GLY A 263 -8.94 -36.91 -20.93
CA GLY A 263 -9.37 -36.52 -19.57
C GLY A 263 -8.94 -37.50 -18.47
N VAL A 264 -8.09 -38.47 -18.81
CA VAL A 264 -7.47 -39.39 -17.87
C VAL A 264 -6.23 -38.69 -17.35
N CYS A 265 -6.23 -38.29 -16.08
CA CYS A 265 -5.01 -37.92 -15.39
C CYS A 265 -4.01 -39.07 -15.57
N GLN A 266 -3.03 -38.91 -16.46
CA GLN A 266 -1.86 -39.77 -16.44
C GLN A 266 -1.06 -39.35 -15.22
N VAL A 267 -1.47 -39.87 -14.06
CA VAL A 267 -0.78 -39.61 -12.81
C VAL A 267 0.52 -40.41 -12.87
N ALA A 268 1.54 -39.85 -13.51
CA ALA A 268 2.91 -40.21 -13.27
C ALA A 268 3.19 -39.97 -11.78
N GLY A 269 3.07 -41.02 -10.96
CA GLY A 269 3.27 -40.96 -9.50
C GLY A 269 2.02 -41.00 -8.62
N ALA A 270 0.90 -41.60 -9.07
CA ALA A 270 -0.30 -41.81 -8.24
C ALA A 270 0.04 -42.45 -6.89
N GLU A 271 0.95 -43.42 -6.88
CA GLU A 271 1.43 -44.05 -5.65
C GLU A 271 2.07 -43.05 -4.69
N LYS A 272 2.93 -42.14 -5.17
CA LYS A 272 3.63 -41.17 -4.30
C LYS A 272 2.66 -40.16 -3.70
N LYS A 273 1.72 -39.64 -4.50
CA LYS A 273 0.66 -38.72 -4.06
C LYS A 273 -0.29 -39.40 -3.07
N GLN A 274 -0.71 -40.65 -3.35
CA GLN A 274 -1.49 -41.46 -2.42
C GLN A 274 -0.74 -41.78 -1.13
N LYS A 275 0.57 -42.06 -1.19
CA LYS A 275 1.39 -42.35 0.01
C LYS A 275 1.51 -41.13 0.92
N ILE A 276 1.73 -39.95 0.33
CA ILE A 276 1.76 -38.67 1.05
C ILE A 276 0.39 -38.37 1.67
N MET A 277 -0.70 -38.46 0.88
CA MET A 277 -2.06 -38.30 1.41
C MET A 277 -2.41 -39.32 2.49
N ALA A 278 -1.96 -40.58 2.36
CA ALA A 278 -2.17 -41.62 3.37
C ALA A 278 -1.33 -41.38 4.64
N GLN A 279 -0.11 -40.84 4.53
CA GLN A 279 0.69 -40.42 5.68
C GLN A 279 0.05 -39.23 6.39
N LEU A 280 -0.35 -38.19 5.65
CA LEU A 280 -1.09 -37.06 6.20
C LEU A 280 -2.38 -37.54 6.89
N ARG A 281 -3.15 -38.43 6.24
CA ARG A 281 -4.36 -39.04 6.83
C ARG A 281 -4.06 -39.80 8.12
N ARG A 282 -3.01 -40.63 8.16
CA ARG A 282 -2.59 -41.33 9.39
C ARG A 282 -2.19 -40.39 10.52
N VAL A 283 -1.55 -39.25 10.21
CA VAL A 283 -1.21 -38.23 11.21
C VAL A 283 -2.48 -37.56 11.75
N THR A 284 -3.50 -37.34 10.92
CA THR A 284 -4.81 -36.81 11.35
C THR A 284 -5.75 -37.85 11.99
N GLU A 285 -5.62 -39.14 11.65
CA GLU A 285 -6.41 -40.27 12.19
C GLU A 285 -5.85 -40.82 13.51
N GLN A 286 -4.61 -40.48 13.89
CA GLN A 286 -4.10 -40.90 15.18
C GLN A 286 -4.85 -40.22 16.35
N LYS A 287 -5.00 -40.99 17.44
CA LYS A 287 -5.84 -40.69 18.61
C LYS A 287 -5.45 -39.41 19.38
N SER A 288 -4.32 -38.77 19.10
CA SER A 288 -3.91 -37.55 19.78
C SER A 288 -4.44 -36.31 19.09
N PHE A 289 -5.63 -35.87 19.52
CA PHE A 289 -6.21 -34.57 19.21
C PHE A 289 -5.16 -33.42 19.22
N TRP A 290 -4.22 -33.47 20.16
CA TRP A 290 -3.12 -32.50 20.31
C TRP A 290 -2.15 -32.43 19.13
N LEU A 291 -1.79 -33.56 18.50
CA LEU A 291 -0.90 -33.56 17.33
C LEU A 291 -1.57 -32.92 16.11
N ALA A 292 -2.86 -33.20 15.92
CA ALA A 292 -3.67 -32.55 14.88
C ALA A 292 -3.80 -31.03 15.13
N LEU A 293 -4.03 -30.62 16.38
CA LEU A 293 -4.11 -29.21 16.74
C LEU A 293 -2.78 -28.47 16.48
N ILE A 294 -1.65 -29.04 16.91
CA ILE A 294 -0.32 -28.46 16.65
C ILE A 294 -0.04 -28.38 15.14
N GLY A 295 -0.38 -29.45 14.39
CA GLY A 295 -0.20 -29.46 12.94
C GLY A 295 -1.00 -28.37 12.23
N ILE A 296 -2.23 -28.12 12.69
CA ILE A 296 -3.09 -27.06 12.14
C ILE A 296 -2.56 -25.67 12.49
N ILE A 297 -2.10 -25.45 13.72
CA ILE A 297 -1.50 -24.16 14.11
C ILE A 297 -0.22 -23.89 13.29
N ALA A 298 0.62 -24.92 13.11
CA ALA A 298 1.82 -24.80 12.28
C ALA A 298 1.48 -24.53 10.80
N LEU A 299 0.42 -25.17 10.28
CA LEU A 299 -0.09 -24.90 8.94
C LEU A 299 -0.60 -23.46 8.84
N ALA A 300 -1.39 -22.98 9.80
CA ALA A 300 -1.88 -21.60 9.84
C ALA A 300 -0.72 -20.60 9.80
N PHE A 301 0.32 -20.81 10.61
CA PHE A 301 1.51 -19.96 10.59
C PHE A 301 2.21 -19.93 9.23
N ALA A 302 2.46 -21.10 8.64
CA ALA A 302 3.12 -21.22 7.34
C ALA A 302 2.33 -20.52 6.22
N VAL A 303 1.00 -20.61 6.28
CA VAL A 303 0.08 -20.00 5.32
C VAL A 303 0.09 -18.48 5.47
N ASN A 304 -0.01 -17.96 6.69
CA ASN A 304 0.03 -16.52 6.94
C ASN A 304 1.37 -15.90 6.51
N LEU A 305 2.46 -16.65 6.59
CA LEU A 305 3.76 -16.20 6.06
C LEU A 305 3.73 -16.06 4.53
N LEU A 306 3.12 -17.00 3.82
CA LEU A 306 2.97 -16.94 2.37
C LEU A 306 2.01 -15.82 1.96
N GLU A 307 0.91 -15.69 2.68
CA GLU A 307 -0.10 -14.66 2.51
C GLU A 307 0.48 -13.25 2.67
N LEU A 308 1.30 -13.04 3.70
CA LEU A 308 2.03 -11.79 3.90
C LEU A 308 2.81 -11.41 2.64
N VAL A 309 3.45 -12.36 1.96
CA VAL A 309 4.17 -12.07 0.71
C VAL A 309 3.21 -11.74 -0.45
N CYS A 310 2.05 -12.39 -0.51
CA CYS A 310 1.04 -12.18 -1.54
C CYS A 310 0.35 -10.81 -1.41
N SER A 311 0.00 -10.36 -0.20
CA SER A 311 -0.82 -9.16 0.02
C SER A 311 -0.23 -8.08 0.95
N ALA A 312 1.05 -8.18 1.36
CA ALA A 312 1.74 -7.24 2.28
C ALA A 312 1.52 -5.74 2.02
N GLY A 313 1.24 -5.33 0.78
CA GLY A 313 0.98 -3.93 0.46
C GLY A 313 -0.24 -3.36 1.18
N LEU A 314 -1.32 -4.14 1.32
CA LEU A 314 -2.58 -3.67 1.91
C LEU A 314 -2.44 -3.44 3.43
N PRO A 315 -1.94 -4.40 4.24
CA PRO A 315 -1.67 -4.15 5.66
C PRO A 315 -0.72 -2.99 5.89
N ALA A 316 0.32 -2.84 5.05
CA ALA A 316 1.32 -1.79 5.23
C ALA A 316 0.77 -0.38 5.02
N ILE A 317 -0.02 -0.17 3.97
CA ILE A 317 -0.67 1.12 3.72
C ILE A 317 -1.65 1.44 4.86
N TYR A 318 -2.38 0.42 5.33
CA TYR A 318 -3.34 0.58 6.41
C TYR A 318 -2.68 0.94 7.75
N THR A 319 -1.67 0.19 8.19
CA THR A 319 -0.94 0.46 9.45
C THR A 319 -0.23 1.81 9.41
N GLN A 320 0.32 2.22 8.25
CA GLN A 320 0.87 3.55 8.04
C GLN A 320 -0.20 4.64 8.20
N THR A 321 -1.39 4.45 7.60
CA THR A 321 -2.50 5.39 7.72
C THR A 321 -2.98 5.52 9.17
N LEU A 322 -3.06 4.40 9.89
CA LEU A 322 -3.40 4.35 11.31
C LEU A 322 -2.37 5.06 12.20
N SER A 323 -1.08 4.91 11.89
CA SER A 323 0.01 5.59 12.58
C SER A 323 -0.02 7.11 12.36
N LEU A 324 -0.30 7.55 11.13
CA LEU A 324 -0.45 8.97 10.79
C LEU A 324 -1.68 9.63 11.42
N ALA A 325 -2.68 8.84 11.81
CA ALA A 325 -3.89 9.34 12.47
C ALA A 325 -3.67 9.70 13.96
N ASN A 326 -2.48 9.46 14.54
CA ASN A 326 -2.12 9.79 15.93
C ASN A 326 -3.19 9.32 16.95
N LEU A 327 -3.67 8.09 16.78
CA LEU A 327 -4.68 7.49 17.64
C LEU A 327 -4.12 7.09 19.01
N SER A 328 -5.00 6.97 20.01
CA SER A 328 -4.64 6.30 21.26
C SER A 328 -4.29 4.83 20.99
N PRO A 329 -3.43 4.18 21.81
CA PRO A 329 -3.05 2.78 21.60
C PRO A 329 -4.27 1.84 21.55
N LEU A 330 -5.28 2.08 22.40
CA LEU A 330 -6.51 1.29 22.40
C LEU A 330 -7.28 1.42 21.07
N ALA A 331 -7.42 2.64 20.56
CA ALA A 331 -8.08 2.87 19.27
C ALA A 331 -7.30 2.21 18.13
N TYR A 332 -5.97 2.35 18.11
CA TYR A 332 -5.10 1.71 17.12
C TYR A 332 -5.30 0.19 17.07
N TYR A 333 -5.20 -0.50 18.21
CA TYR A 333 -5.38 -1.95 18.26
C TYR A 333 -6.82 -2.40 17.98
N SER A 334 -7.83 -1.58 18.32
CA SER A 334 -9.23 -1.89 17.97
C SER A 334 -9.47 -1.86 16.47
N TYR A 335 -8.81 -0.94 15.75
CA TYR A 335 -8.85 -0.86 14.30
C TYR A 335 -8.08 -2.01 13.63
N LEU A 336 -6.96 -2.46 14.20
CA LEU A 336 -6.31 -3.69 13.75
C LEU A 336 -7.21 -4.92 13.94
N LEU A 337 -7.90 -5.02 15.08
CA LEU A 337 -8.80 -6.13 15.35
C LEU A 337 -10.00 -6.12 14.38
N LEU A 338 -10.56 -4.94 14.11
CA LEU A 338 -11.64 -4.79 13.11
C LEU A 338 -11.16 -5.19 11.71
N TYR A 339 -9.95 -4.78 11.32
CA TYR A 339 -9.34 -5.19 10.06
C TYR A 339 -9.32 -6.71 9.94
N ILE A 340 -8.79 -7.39 10.96
CA ILE A 340 -8.64 -8.85 10.96
C ILE A 340 -9.99 -9.56 10.97
N LEU A 341 -10.98 -9.01 11.66
CA LEU A 341 -12.33 -9.56 11.66
C LEU A 341 -12.94 -9.55 10.25
N ILE A 342 -12.75 -8.46 9.51
CA ILE A 342 -13.25 -8.35 8.13
C ILE A 342 -12.43 -9.21 7.17
N PHE A 343 -11.11 -9.22 7.35
CA PHE A 343 -10.17 -10.06 6.60
C PHE A 343 -10.49 -11.55 6.71
N MET A 344 -10.79 -12.06 7.92
CA MET A 344 -11.12 -13.48 8.13
C MET A 344 -12.58 -13.83 7.80
N LEU A 345 -13.40 -12.86 7.40
CA LEU A 345 -14.85 -13.06 7.29
C LEU A 345 -15.21 -14.03 6.16
N ASP A 346 -14.53 -13.94 5.03
CA ASP A 346 -14.74 -14.84 3.89
C ASP A 346 -14.27 -16.27 4.20
N ASP A 347 -13.12 -16.42 4.87
CA ASP A 347 -12.62 -17.70 5.37
C ASP A 347 -13.62 -18.37 6.32
N ILE A 348 -14.16 -17.61 7.28
CA ILE A 348 -15.20 -18.08 8.21
C ILE A 348 -16.45 -18.52 7.43
N LEU A 349 -16.88 -17.72 6.45
CA LEU A 349 -18.08 -17.98 5.67
C LEU A 349 -17.93 -19.23 4.80
N VAL A 350 -16.82 -19.35 4.05
CA VAL A 350 -16.53 -20.50 3.19
C VAL A 350 -16.36 -21.76 4.03
N PHE A 351 -15.64 -21.68 5.15
CA PHE A 351 -15.53 -22.80 6.09
C PHE A 351 -16.89 -23.23 6.64
N ALA A 352 -17.70 -22.29 7.15
CA ALA A 352 -19.02 -22.60 7.71
C ALA A 352 -19.95 -23.23 6.67
N ILE A 353 -19.97 -22.70 5.44
CA ILE A 353 -20.74 -23.27 4.33
C ILE A 353 -20.21 -24.68 4.02
N ALA A 354 -18.91 -24.88 3.87
CA ALA A 354 -18.35 -26.19 3.58
C ALA A 354 -18.73 -27.22 4.67
N MET A 355 -18.56 -26.88 5.95
CA MET A 355 -18.83 -27.79 7.06
C MET A 355 -20.31 -28.09 7.30
N THR A 356 -21.22 -27.20 6.89
CA THR A 356 -22.67 -27.40 7.01
C THR A 356 -23.26 -28.10 5.77
N THR A 357 -22.78 -27.75 4.57
CA THR A 357 -23.42 -28.13 3.29
C THR A 357 -22.78 -29.36 2.65
N LEU A 358 -21.45 -29.54 2.77
CA LEU A 358 -20.76 -30.67 2.16
C LEU A 358 -20.87 -31.92 3.05
N ARG A 359 -22.05 -32.55 3.01
CA ARG A 359 -22.14 -33.98 3.30
C ARG A 359 -21.74 -34.72 2.04
N ILE A 360 -20.55 -35.34 2.07
CA ILE A 360 -19.92 -36.13 1.01
C ILE A 360 -20.96 -36.74 0.04
N LYS A 361 -21.21 -36.06 -1.07
CA LYS A 361 -21.64 -36.71 -2.31
C LYS A 361 -20.44 -36.59 -3.24
N GLY A 362 -19.78 -37.73 -3.46
CA GLY A 362 -18.58 -37.81 -4.29
C GLY A 362 -18.78 -37.06 -5.60
N ILE A 363 -17.84 -36.19 -5.93
CA ILE A 363 -17.83 -35.42 -7.17
C ILE A 363 -17.94 -36.43 -8.31
N SER A 364 -19.09 -36.44 -8.97
CA SER A 364 -19.37 -37.34 -10.09
C SER A 364 -18.39 -37.04 -11.22
N ALA A 365 -17.77 -38.08 -11.77
CA ALA A 365 -16.76 -38.01 -12.83
C ALA A 365 -17.17 -37.18 -14.06
N LYS A 366 -18.47 -36.89 -14.24
CA LYS A 366 -19.01 -36.04 -15.30
C LYS A 366 -18.57 -34.57 -15.21
N TYR A 367 -18.22 -34.07 -14.01
CA TYR A 367 -17.79 -32.69 -13.78
C TYR A 367 -16.27 -32.49 -13.90
N SER A 368 -15.47 -33.55 -13.83
CA SER A 368 -14.00 -33.51 -13.79
C SER A 368 -13.31 -32.91 -15.03
N ARG A 369 -14.03 -32.75 -16.14
CA ARG A 369 -13.48 -32.24 -17.41
C ARG A 369 -13.79 -30.75 -17.64
N TRP A 370 -14.77 -30.22 -16.90
CA TRP A 370 -15.27 -28.84 -17.03
C TRP A 370 -15.08 -28.00 -15.76
N SER A 371 -14.67 -28.62 -14.64
CA SER A 371 -14.04 -27.94 -13.49
C SER A 371 -12.53 -28.08 -13.58
#